data_AF-A0A812S984-F1
#
_entry.id   AF-A0A812S984-F1
#
_cell.length_a   1.000
_cell.length_b   1.000
_cell.length_c   1.000
_cell.angle_alpha   90.00
_cell.angle_beta   90.00
_cell.angle_gamma   90.00
#
_symmetry.space_group_name_H-M   'P 1'
#
loop_
_entity.id
_entity.type
_entity.pdbx_description
1 polymer ?
#
loop_
_entity_poly.entity_id
_entity_poly.type
_entity_poly.pdbx_seq_one_letter_code
_entity_poly.pdbx_strand_id
1 'polypeptide(L)'
;MAFRPRVIKQNRGSSGEGIWIIKLKAGNYCKSYGERSCTDDEVLDLMEANDNHAEEHTVAEFIEFCVSGRTSKSGTWTSKGVGKYLEGGKAAGGQLVDQRFCPRIVEGELRYNMVGDALVGIIHKKPKEGGISAVGGTGSIYTFYGPEEPKFKSLTDNFLKRDLDHVMPSLGLADEPIPLWWTTDFILASPEGTPADQEKWIVGEFNCSCVGISRCLAAYCKDDTPNACYTDISPEDLREEAERYGTLMGQKAFGILEQAANPVDVSSLQKVATDKLGLLRQPASPSFKTALAQIYVRSQPYGGSDKSSNGHRYDSIPFANGMINAGMSCQLIHYVHEDHYKFFE
;
A
#
# COMPACT_ATOMS: atom_id res chain seq x y z
N MET A 1 -5.09 -22.17 -13.79
CA MET A 1 -5.49 -22.70 -12.46
C MET A 1 -5.19 -24.18 -12.29
N ALA A 2 -5.21 -24.97 -13.37
CA ALA A 2 -4.95 -26.41 -13.38
C ALA A 2 -3.67 -26.94 -12.73
N PHE A 3 -2.60 -26.14 -12.62
CA PHE A 3 -1.31 -26.61 -12.09
C PHE A 3 -1.23 -26.55 -10.56
N ARG A 4 -1.80 -25.51 -9.94
CA ARG A 4 -1.74 -25.27 -8.49
C ARG A 4 -2.63 -24.08 -8.13
N PRO A 5 -2.95 -23.88 -6.83
CA PRO A 5 -3.68 -22.70 -6.37
C PRO A 5 -3.06 -21.38 -6.83
N ARG A 6 -3.93 -20.40 -7.12
CA ARG A 6 -3.57 -19.10 -7.70
C ARG A 6 -4.13 -17.95 -6.86
N VAL A 7 -3.57 -16.77 -7.07
CA VAL A 7 -4.19 -15.51 -6.66
C VAL A 7 -4.41 -14.68 -7.91
N ILE A 8 -5.65 -14.24 -8.10
CA ILE A 8 -6.01 -13.27 -9.14
C ILE A 8 -6.25 -11.93 -8.47
N LYS A 9 -5.66 -10.86 -8.99
CA LYS A 9 -5.83 -9.49 -8.47
C LYS A 9 -6.23 -8.53 -9.58
N GLN A 10 -7.31 -7.79 -9.37
CA GLN A 10 -7.67 -6.65 -10.21
C GLN A 10 -6.67 -5.50 -10.07
N ASN A 11 -6.56 -4.67 -11.10
CA ASN A 11 -5.84 -3.41 -10.97
C ASN A 11 -6.55 -2.47 -9.98
N ARG A 12 -5.80 -1.81 -9.09
CA ARG A 12 -6.31 -0.86 -8.08
C ARG A 12 -7.39 -1.39 -7.13
N GLY A 13 -7.37 -2.69 -6.81
CA GLY A 13 -8.21 -3.27 -5.76
C GLY A 13 -7.78 -2.82 -4.36
N SER A 14 -8.55 -1.92 -3.73
CA SER A 14 -8.29 -1.44 -2.37
C SER A 14 -8.81 -2.44 -1.34
N SER A 15 -8.12 -2.53 -0.20
CA SER A 15 -8.58 -3.34 0.96
C SER A 15 -8.95 -4.78 0.59
N GLY A 16 -8.21 -5.41 -0.33
CA GLY A 16 -8.44 -6.80 -0.73
C GLY A 16 -9.59 -7.04 -1.71
N GLU A 17 -10.34 -6.01 -2.13
CA GLU A 17 -11.40 -6.16 -3.13
C GLU A 17 -10.85 -6.61 -4.49
N GLY A 18 -11.46 -7.63 -5.08
CA GLY A 18 -11.02 -8.24 -6.33
C GLY A 18 -9.67 -8.92 -6.26
N ILE A 19 -9.23 -9.30 -5.05
CA ILE A 19 -8.09 -10.20 -4.82
C ILE A 19 -8.65 -11.57 -4.41
N TRP A 20 -8.63 -12.50 -5.34
CA TRP A 20 -9.21 -13.83 -5.21
C TRP A 20 -8.14 -14.89 -5.04
N ILE A 21 -8.23 -15.66 -3.97
CA ILE A 21 -7.47 -16.89 -3.78
C ILE A 21 -8.30 -18.02 -4.38
N ILE A 22 -7.69 -18.74 -5.32
CA ILE A 22 -8.40 -19.67 -6.20
C ILE A 22 -7.80 -21.05 -6.09
N LYS A 23 -8.65 -22.02 -5.74
CA LYS A 23 -8.33 -23.44 -5.73
C LYS A 23 -9.28 -24.18 -6.66
N LEU A 24 -8.81 -25.26 -7.27
CA LEU A 24 -9.70 -26.21 -7.92
C LEU A 24 -10.39 -27.05 -6.84
N LYS A 25 -11.72 -27.03 -6.83
CA LYS A 25 -12.51 -27.75 -5.83
C LYS A 25 -12.25 -29.26 -5.87
N ALA A 26 -12.05 -29.82 -7.07
CA ALA A 26 -11.73 -31.24 -7.25
C ALA A 26 -10.29 -31.62 -6.84
N GLY A 27 -9.40 -30.65 -6.64
CA GLY A 27 -7.99 -30.90 -6.28
C GLY A 27 -7.17 -31.65 -7.34
N ASN A 28 -7.69 -31.83 -8.55
CA ASN A 28 -7.12 -32.56 -9.68
C ASN A 28 -6.03 -31.75 -10.41
N TYR A 29 -5.02 -31.28 -9.69
CA TYR A 29 -3.94 -30.47 -10.26
C TYR A 29 -3.02 -31.32 -11.18
N CYS A 30 -2.57 -30.75 -12.30
CA CYS A 30 -1.57 -31.38 -13.17
C CYS A 30 -0.16 -31.29 -12.57
N LYS A 31 0.76 -32.13 -13.04
CA LYS A 31 2.11 -32.25 -12.47
C LYS A 31 3.01 -31.10 -12.91
N SER A 32 2.80 -30.57 -14.11
CA SER A 32 3.62 -29.49 -14.67
C SER A 32 2.77 -28.33 -15.18
N TYR A 33 3.31 -27.10 -15.08
CA TYR A 33 2.65 -25.93 -15.65
C TYR A 33 2.52 -26.07 -17.18
N GLY A 34 1.31 -25.82 -17.70
CA GLY A 34 1.00 -25.95 -19.14
C GLY A 34 0.59 -27.35 -19.61
N GLU A 35 0.65 -28.37 -18.74
CA GLU A 35 0.25 -29.74 -19.09
C GLU A 35 -1.25 -29.87 -19.38
N ARG A 36 -2.07 -29.10 -18.67
CA ARG A 36 -3.52 -29.00 -18.93
C ARG A 36 -4.01 -27.58 -18.71
N SER A 37 -5.10 -27.25 -19.39
CA SER A 37 -5.93 -26.09 -19.10
C SER A 37 -7.18 -26.53 -18.34
N CYS A 38 -7.79 -25.62 -17.60
CA CYS A 38 -9.09 -25.91 -17.01
C CYS A 38 -10.17 -25.88 -18.08
N THR A 39 -11.21 -26.70 -17.91
CA THR A 39 -12.43 -26.57 -18.70
C THR A 39 -13.39 -25.60 -18.02
N ASP A 40 -14.31 -25.04 -18.80
CA ASP A 40 -15.28 -24.03 -18.36
C ASP A 40 -16.19 -24.50 -17.21
N ASP A 41 -16.45 -25.79 -17.13
CA ASP A 41 -17.31 -26.45 -16.14
C ASP A 41 -16.58 -26.87 -14.85
N GLU A 42 -15.24 -26.82 -14.81
CA GLU A 42 -14.51 -27.11 -13.57
C GLU A 42 -14.86 -26.07 -12.48
N VAL A 43 -15.12 -26.56 -11.27
CA VAL A 43 -15.54 -25.72 -10.14
C VAL A 43 -14.32 -25.21 -9.37
N LEU A 44 -14.35 -23.91 -9.08
CA LEU A 44 -13.38 -23.18 -8.28
C LEU A 44 -13.91 -23.00 -6.85
N ASP A 45 -13.03 -23.19 -5.88
CA ASP A 45 -13.18 -22.72 -4.50
C ASP A 45 -12.44 -21.38 -4.40
N LEU A 46 -13.21 -20.30 -4.23
CA LEU A 46 -12.77 -18.92 -4.28
C LEU A 46 -12.87 -18.30 -2.89
N MET A 47 -11.84 -17.57 -2.47
CA MET A 47 -11.90 -16.73 -1.28
C MET A 47 -11.41 -15.31 -1.60
N GLU A 48 -12.23 -14.30 -1.29
CA GLU A 48 -11.83 -12.89 -1.49
C GLU A 48 -11.04 -12.37 -0.29
N ALA A 49 -9.92 -11.69 -0.56
CA ALA A 49 -9.10 -11.12 0.51
C ALA A 49 -9.78 -9.93 1.22
N ASN A 50 -10.87 -9.37 0.69
CA ASN A 50 -11.58 -8.23 1.26
C ASN A 50 -12.11 -8.52 2.68
N ASP A 51 -12.78 -9.66 2.84
CA ASP A 51 -13.40 -10.05 4.11
C ASP A 51 -13.30 -11.56 4.39
N ASN A 52 -12.55 -12.31 3.57
CA ASN A 52 -12.37 -13.76 3.65
C ASN A 52 -13.65 -14.58 3.40
N HIS A 53 -14.70 -14.00 2.80
CA HIS A 53 -15.83 -14.82 2.36
C HIS A 53 -15.38 -15.81 1.28
N ALA A 54 -16.03 -16.97 1.24
CA ALA A 54 -15.78 -18.01 0.27
C ALA A 54 -17.00 -18.20 -0.64
N GLU A 55 -16.76 -18.40 -1.93
CA GLU A 55 -17.78 -18.67 -2.93
C GLU A 55 -17.30 -19.80 -3.85
N GLU A 56 -18.25 -20.49 -4.48
CA GLU A 56 -17.95 -21.53 -5.45
C GLU A 56 -18.56 -21.18 -6.79
N HIS A 57 -17.71 -21.15 -7.81
CA HIS A 57 -18.11 -20.81 -9.17
C HIS A 57 -17.36 -21.68 -10.17
N THR A 58 -17.97 -21.94 -11.30
CA THR A 58 -17.28 -22.55 -12.43
C THR A 58 -16.22 -21.60 -13.01
N VAL A 59 -15.26 -22.15 -13.75
CA VAL A 59 -14.26 -21.35 -14.47
C VAL A 59 -14.94 -20.34 -15.40
N ALA A 60 -15.99 -20.75 -16.13
CA ALA A 60 -16.75 -19.86 -17.00
C ALA A 60 -17.41 -18.71 -16.24
N GLU A 61 -18.06 -19.00 -15.11
CA GLU A 61 -18.70 -17.98 -14.28
C GLU A 61 -17.71 -16.95 -13.75
N PHE A 62 -16.54 -17.40 -13.27
CA PHE A 62 -15.50 -16.49 -12.78
C PHE A 62 -14.89 -15.63 -13.89
N ILE A 63 -14.65 -16.20 -15.07
CA ILE A 63 -14.17 -15.44 -16.24
C ILE A 63 -15.22 -14.39 -16.64
N GLU A 64 -16.49 -14.76 -16.76
CA GLU A 64 -17.57 -13.83 -17.08
C GLU A 64 -17.69 -12.73 -16.02
N PHE A 65 -17.55 -13.06 -14.73
CA PHE A 65 -17.53 -12.07 -13.66
C PHE A 65 -16.37 -11.09 -13.80
N CYS A 66 -15.17 -11.58 -14.09
CA CYS A 66 -13.99 -10.74 -14.30
C CYS A 66 -14.13 -9.82 -15.52
N VAL A 67 -14.76 -10.28 -16.60
CA VAL A 67 -14.87 -9.54 -17.88
C VAL A 67 -16.08 -8.62 -17.88
N SER A 68 -17.25 -9.15 -17.56
CA SER A 68 -18.57 -8.56 -17.75
C SER A 68 -19.29 -8.22 -16.44
N GLY A 69 -18.75 -8.67 -15.30
CA GLY A 69 -19.35 -8.46 -13.99
C GLY A 69 -20.50 -9.40 -13.72
N ARG A 70 -21.42 -8.96 -12.87
CA ARG A 70 -22.64 -9.70 -12.56
C ARG A 70 -23.58 -9.71 -13.77
N THR A 71 -23.69 -10.87 -14.41
CA THR A 71 -24.61 -11.14 -15.51
C THR A 71 -25.38 -12.43 -15.23
N SER A 72 -26.37 -12.77 -16.06
CA SER A 72 -27.05 -14.07 -15.96
C SER A 72 -26.12 -15.26 -16.24
N LYS A 73 -24.91 -15.02 -16.75
CA LYS A 73 -23.91 -16.04 -17.08
C LYS A 73 -22.79 -16.15 -16.05
N SER A 74 -22.61 -15.15 -15.19
CA SER A 74 -21.59 -15.17 -14.14
C SER A 74 -22.02 -15.98 -12.91
N GLY A 75 -23.28 -16.43 -12.84
CA GLY A 75 -23.85 -16.95 -11.60
C GLY A 75 -24.16 -15.84 -10.58
N THR A 76 -24.46 -16.23 -9.35
CA THR A 76 -24.86 -15.32 -8.26
C THR A 76 -23.70 -15.07 -7.31
N TRP A 77 -23.26 -13.83 -7.18
CA TRP A 77 -22.13 -13.41 -6.36
C TRP A 77 -22.58 -12.68 -5.10
N THR A 78 -21.90 -12.92 -3.97
CA THR A 78 -22.16 -12.23 -2.69
C THR A 78 -21.08 -11.23 -2.28
N SER A 79 -19.94 -11.24 -2.96
CA SER A 79 -18.87 -10.25 -2.83
C SER A 79 -19.37 -8.80 -2.83
N LYS A 80 -18.58 -7.86 -2.29
CA LYS A 80 -18.92 -6.43 -2.38
C LYS A 80 -18.66 -5.89 -3.78
N GLY A 81 -17.54 -6.28 -4.38
CA GLY A 81 -17.18 -5.94 -5.74
C GLY A 81 -18.14 -6.53 -6.77
N VAL A 82 -18.30 -5.86 -7.91
CA VAL A 82 -19.26 -6.26 -8.97
C VAL A 82 -18.60 -6.91 -10.19
N GLY A 83 -17.30 -7.21 -10.10
CA GLY A 83 -16.49 -7.76 -11.19
C GLY A 83 -16.07 -6.69 -12.19
N LYS A 84 -16.05 -7.01 -13.49
CA LYS A 84 -15.69 -6.08 -14.60
C LYS A 84 -14.27 -5.51 -14.53
N TYR A 85 -13.33 -6.29 -14.05
CA TYR A 85 -11.94 -5.87 -13.84
C TYR A 85 -11.20 -5.47 -15.14
N LEU A 86 -11.77 -5.77 -16.31
CA LEU A 86 -11.22 -5.44 -17.63
C LEU A 86 -12.03 -4.36 -18.39
N GLU A 87 -13.05 -3.75 -17.74
CA GLU A 87 -13.90 -2.73 -18.37
C GLU A 87 -13.09 -1.52 -18.83
N GLY A 88 -13.43 -0.98 -20.01
CA GLY A 88 -12.69 0.12 -20.65
C GLY A 88 -11.31 -0.27 -21.23
N GLY A 89 -10.89 -1.52 -21.05
CA GLY A 89 -9.63 -2.05 -21.59
C GLY A 89 -8.38 -1.42 -20.97
N LYS A 90 -7.22 -1.69 -21.59
CA LYS A 90 -5.90 -1.30 -21.06
C LYS A 90 -5.77 0.22 -20.82
N ALA A 91 -6.36 1.04 -21.69
CA ALA A 91 -6.32 2.50 -21.58
C ALA A 91 -7.05 3.04 -20.33
N ALA A 92 -8.13 2.38 -19.92
CA ALA A 92 -8.84 2.68 -18.67
C ALA A 92 -8.19 2.01 -17.44
N GLY A 93 -7.10 1.24 -17.63
CA GLY A 93 -6.43 0.49 -16.58
C GLY A 93 -6.97 -0.93 -16.35
N GLY A 94 -7.86 -1.44 -17.21
CA GLY A 94 -8.41 -2.79 -17.11
C GLY A 94 -7.32 -3.86 -17.27
N GLN A 95 -6.95 -4.51 -16.16
CA GLN A 95 -5.88 -5.51 -16.08
C GLN A 95 -6.13 -6.48 -14.92
N LEU A 96 -5.59 -7.69 -15.07
CA LEU A 96 -5.57 -8.72 -14.02
C LEU A 96 -4.15 -9.27 -13.87
N VAL A 97 -3.76 -9.49 -12.62
CA VAL A 97 -2.52 -10.20 -12.27
C VAL A 97 -2.89 -11.61 -11.85
N ASP A 98 -2.29 -12.62 -12.50
CA ASP A 98 -2.43 -14.04 -12.14
C ASP A 98 -1.11 -14.58 -11.58
N GLN A 99 -1.08 -14.84 -10.27
CA GLN A 99 0.13 -15.26 -9.56
C GLN A 99 -0.06 -16.57 -8.80
N ARG A 100 1.05 -17.20 -8.43
CA ARG A 100 1.04 -18.41 -7.60
C ARG A 100 0.53 -18.03 -6.21
N PHE A 101 -0.33 -18.86 -5.63
CA PHE A 101 -0.65 -18.75 -4.20
C PHE A 101 0.51 -19.24 -3.32
N CYS A 102 0.90 -18.43 -2.34
CA CYS A 102 1.90 -18.76 -1.33
C CYS A 102 1.20 -19.17 -0.03
N PRO A 103 1.14 -20.47 0.30
CA PRO A 103 0.31 -20.96 1.40
C PRO A 103 0.78 -20.47 2.78
N ARG A 104 2.07 -20.14 2.92
CA ARG A 104 2.63 -19.58 4.17
C ARG A 104 2.19 -18.13 4.43
N ILE A 105 1.29 -17.55 3.64
CA ILE A 105 0.65 -16.26 3.96
C ILE A 105 -0.05 -16.29 5.33
N VAL A 106 -0.48 -17.47 5.80
CA VAL A 106 -1.04 -17.68 7.15
C VAL A 106 -0.04 -17.40 8.28
N GLU A 107 1.26 -17.46 7.99
CA GLU A 107 2.32 -17.06 8.92
C GLU A 107 2.49 -15.54 8.97
N GLY A 108 1.90 -14.82 8.03
CA GLY A 108 1.88 -13.37 7.91
C GLY A 108 2.79 -12.83 6.83
N GLU A 109 2.47 -11.62 6.38
CA GLU A 109 3.28 -10.83 5.46
C GLU A 109 4.17 -9.86 6.23
N LEU A 110 5.35 -9.56 5.67
CA LEU A 110 6.23 -8.52 6.19
C LEU A 110 6.13 -7.28 5.31
N ARG A 111 5.65 -6.17 5.87
CA ARG A 111 5.76 -4.87 5.24
C ARG A 111 7.03 -4.18 5.68
N TYR A 112 7.91 -3.87 4.75
CA TYR A 112 9.07 -3.02 4.99
C TYR A 112 8.69 -1.58 4.67
N ASN A 113 8.85 -0.68 5.64
CA ASN A 113 8.71 0.76 5.47
C ASN A 113 10.07 1.32 5.03
N MET A 114 10.11 1.98 3.88
CA MET A 114 11.33 2.43 3.23
C MET A 114 11.32 3.95 3.05
N VAL A 115 12.46 4.57 3.35
CA VAL A 115 12.74 5.97 3.01
C VAL A 115 13.89 6.00 2.01
N GLY A 116 13.56 6.18 0.73
CA GLY A 116 14.51 5.93 -0.36
C GLY A 116 15.00 4.48 -0.32
N ASP A 117 16.31 4.31 -0.20
CA ASP A 117 17.00 3.02 -0.06
C ASP A 117 17.10 2.50 1.39
N ALA A 118 16.65 3.27 2.39
CA ALA A 118 16.81 2.93 3.79
C ALA A 118 15.56 2.27 4.39
N LEU A 119 15.73 1.08 4.98
CA LEU A 119 14.70 0.45 5.80
C LEU A 119 14.54 1.21 7.12
N VAL A 120 13.32 1.63 7.45
CA VAL A 120 13.05 2.37 8.69
C VAL A 120 12.22 1.58 9.70
N GLY A 121 11.48 0.57 9.26
CA GLY A 121 10.78 -0.35 10.15
C GLY A 121 10.10 -1.49 9.41
N ILE A 122 9.71 -2.50 10.18
CA ILE A 122 9.10 -3.72 9.68
C ILE A 122 7.77 -3.93 10.40
N ILE A 123 6.72 -4.21 9.65
CA ILE A 123 5.41 -4.60 10.19
C ILE A 123 5.15 -6.04 9.78
N HIS A 124 5.04 -6.93 10.76
CA HIS A 124 4.57 -8.30 10.54
C HIS A 124 3.05 -8.32 10.72
N LYS A 125 2.33 -8.52 9.62
CA LYS A 125 0.87 -8.59 9.61
C LYS A 125 0.44 -10.04 9.48
N LYS A 126 -0.05 -10.60 10.58
CA LYS A 126 -0.51 -11.98 10.63
C LYS A 126 -2.04 -12.02 10.51
N PRO A 127 -2.61 -12.78 9.55
CA PRO A 127 -4.05 -13.00 9.50
C PRO A 127 -4.60 -13.50 10.83
N LYS A 128 -5.89 -13.24 11.11
CA LYS A 128 -6.58 -13.92 12.22
C LYS A 128 -6.47 -15.44 12.05
N GLU A 129 -6.56 -16.17 13.15
CA GLU A 129 -6.60 -17.64 13.09
C GLU A 129 -7.73 -18.12 12.16
N GLY A 130 -7.41 -19.08 11.28
CA GLY A 130 -8.31 -19.58 10.23
C GLY A 130 -8.51 -18.63 9.04
N GLY A 131 -7.97 -17.41 9.07
CA GLY A 131 -7.97 -16.46 7.96
C GLY A 131 -6.71 -16.55 7.09
N ILE A 132 -6.79 -15.97 5.89
CA ILE A 132 -5.66 -15.91 4.94
C ILE A 132 -5.34 -14.48 4.48
N SER A 133 -6.21 -13.51 4.78
CA SER A 133 -6.00 -12.08 4.50
C SER A 133 -5.55 -11.30 5.73
N ALA A 134 -4.47 -10.55 5.58
CA ALA A 134 -3.92 -9.65 6.60
C ALA A 134 -4.46 -8.20 6.50
N VAL A 135 -5.47 -7.95 5.65
CA VAL A 135 -6.03 -6.61 5.40
C VAL A 135 -6.60 -6.00 6.70
N GLY A 136 -6.50 -4.67 6.83
CA GLY A 136 -7.06 -3.94 7.98
C GLY A 136 -8.56 -4.21 8.15
N GLY A 137 -8.99 -4.48 9.39
CA GLY A 137 -10.39 -4.79 9.71
C GLY A 137 -10.76 -6.28 9.67
N THR A 138 -9.88 -7.17 9.21
CA THR A 138 -10.16 -8.62 9.17
C THR A 138 -9.87 -9.36 10.49
N GLY A 139 -9.44 -8.64 11.54
CA GLY A 139 -9.02 -9.21 12.83
C GLY A 139 -7.54 -9.62 12.88
N SER A 140 -6.74 -9.16 11.90
CA SER A 140 -5.32 -9.44 11.79
C SER A 140 -4.48 -8.79 12.90
N ILE A 141 -3.39 -9.44 13.29
CA ILE A 141 -2.47 -9.00 14.33
C ILE A 141 -1.26 -8.33 13.69
N TYR A 142 -0.93 -7.12 14.13
CA TYR A 142 0.15 -6.30 13.60
C TYR A 142 1.24 -6.20 14.66
N THR A 143 2.45 -6.65 14.34
CA THR A 143 3.63 -6.51 15.20
C THR A 143 4.64 -5.60 14.53
N PHE A 144 5.12 -4.60 15.27
CA PHE A 144 6.05 -3.58 14.77
C PHE A 144 7.45 -3.89 15.26
N TYR A 145 8.42 -3.85 14.35
CA TYR A 145 9.82 -4.10 14.62
C TYR A 145 10.69 -2.97 14.06
N GLY A 146 11.88 -2.81 14.65
CA GLY A 146 12.92 -1.94 14.11
C GLY A 146 13.57 -2.52 12.84
N PRO A 147 14.36 -1.71 12.11
CA PRO A 147 15.02 -2.14 10.88
C PRO A 147 16.10 -3.21 11.10
N GLU A 148 16.65 -3.30 12.32
CA GLU A 148 17.71 -4.23 12.71
C GLU A 148 17.19 -5.54 13.34
N GLU A 149 15.89 -5.85 13.18
CA GLU A 149 15.26 -7.03 13.80
C GLU A 149 15.98 -8.34 13.42
N PRO A 150 16.61 -9.05 14.38
CA PRO A 150 17.38 -10.25 14.09
C PRO A 150 16.57 -11.36 13.43
N LYS A 151 15.27 -11.48 13.73
CA LYS A 151 14.38 -12.49 13.16
C LYS A 151 14.30 -12.42 11.62
N PHE A 152 14.42 -11.22 11.05
CA PHE A 152 14.29 -11.00 9.60
C PHE A 152 15.62 -10.66 8.92
N LYS A 153 16.73 -10.78 9.65
CA LYS A 153 18.05 -10.33 9.19
C LYS A 153 18.46 -10.91 7.82
N SER A 154 18.19 -12.20 7.57
CA SER A 154 18.51 -12.82 6.27
C SER A 154 17.75 -12.16 5.12
N LEU A 155 16.45 -11.90 5.30
CA LEU A 155 15.66 -11.17 4.31
C LEU A 155 16.16 -9.74 4.16
N THR A 156 16.35 -9.02 5.26
CA THR A 156 16.83 -7.63 5.27
C THR A 156 18.16 -7.49 4.52
N ASP A 157 19.14 -8.34 4.85
CA ASP A 157 20.46 -8.32 4.22
C ASP A 157 20.38 -8.60 2.71
N ASN A 158 19.64 -9.64 2.32
CA ASN A 158 19.48 -10.00 0.91
C ASN A 158 18.77 -8.88 0.13
N PHE A 159 17.70 -8.34 0.69
CA PHE A 159 16.93 -7.30 0.02
C PHE A 159 17.75 -6.03 -0.16
N LEU A 160 18.30 -5.47 0.93
CA LEU A 160 18.97 -4.17 0.89
C LEU A 160 20.31 -4.21 0.15
N LYS A 161 21.04 -5.34 0.18
CA LYS A 161 22.41 -5.42 -0.40
C LYS A 161 22.46 -6.03 -1.79
N ARG A 162 21.42 -6.76 -2.21
CA ARG A 162 21.40 -7.48 -3.48
C ARG A 162 20.19 -7.12 -4.32
N ASP A 163 18.99 -7.23 -3.77
CA ASP A 163 17.77 -7.21 -4.58
C ASP A 163 17.27 -5.78 -4.88
N LEU A 164 17.53 -4.81 -4.00
CA LEU A 164 17.03 -3.43 -4.10
C LEU A 164 17.44 -2.74 -5.41
N ASP A 165 18.70 -2.85 -5.81
CA ASP A 165 19.25 -2.25 -7.04
C ASP A 165 18.64 -2.85 -8.32
N HIS A 166 17.98 -4.00 -8.20
CA HIS A 166 17.31 -4.66 -9.32
C HIS A 166 15.81 -4.33 -9.39
N VAL A 167 15.22 -3.69 -8.38
CA VAL A 167 13.78 -3.40 -8.34
C VAL A 167 13.37 -2.46 -9.48
N MET A 168 13.92 -1.25 -9.53
CA MET A 168 13.55 -0.24 -10.54
C MET A 168 13.85 -0.71 -11.98
N PRO A 169 15.02 -1.32 -12.28
CA PRO A 169 15.26 -1.92 -13.59
C PRO A 169 14.25 -3.02 -13.97
N SER A 170 13.86 -3.88 -13.04
CA SER A 170 12.88 -4.94 -13.31
C SER A 170 11.48 -4.41 -13.61
N LEU A 171 11.17 -3.20 -13.15
CA LEU A 171 9.93 -2.47 -13.47
C LEU A 171 10.02 -1.69 -14.79
N GLY A 172 11.18 -1.68 -15.46
CA GLY A 172 11.42 -0.86 -16.64
C GLY A 172 11.59 0.64 -16.32
N LEU A 173 11.97 0.96 -15.08
CA LEU A 173 12.09 2.31 -14.54
C LEU A 173 13.53 2.59 -14.07
N ALA A 174 14.54 2.02 -14.75
CA ALA A 174 15.94 2.09 -14.32
C ALA A 174 16.47 3.53 -14.16
N ASP A 175 15.95 4.46 -14.97
CA ASP A 175 16.36 5.87 -14.97
C ASP A 175 15.54 6.73 -13.99
N GLU A 176 14.50 6.17 -13.36
CA GLU A 176 13.69 6.86 -12.37
C GLU A 176 14.23 6.63 -10.96
N PRO A 177 14.18 7.63 -10.05
CA PRO A 177 14.62 7.45 -8.69
C PRO A 177 13.71 6.50 -7.93
N ILE A 178 14.27 5.78 -6.95
CA ILE A 178 13.46 5.05 -5.98
C ILE A 178 12.57 6.04 -5.19
N PRO A 179 11.30 5.70 -4.88
CA PRO A 179 10.44 6.62 -4.17
C PRO A 179 11.00 7.04 -2.82
N LEU A 180 10.73 8.29 -2.44
CA LEU A 180 11.20 8.83 -1.16
C LEU A 180 10.52 8.17 0.04
N TRP A 181 9.25 7.80 -0.07
CA TRP A 181 8.48 7.10 0.96
C TRP A 181 7.65 6.00 0.31
N TRP A 182 7.93 4.75 0.65
CA TRP A 182 7.29 3.59 0.04
C TRP A 182 7.38 2.36 0.93
N THR A 183 6.64 1.32 0.55
CA THR A 183 6.67 0.02 1.20
C THR A 183 6.81 -1.10 0.20
N THR A 184 7.36 -2.21 0.68
CA THR A 184 7.31 -3.50 -0.02
C THR A 184 6.79 -4.57 0.92
N ASP A 185 5.89 -5.41 0.43
CA ASP A 185 5.25 -6.47 1.22
C ASP A 185 5.77 -7.84 0.76
N PHE A 186 6.36 -8.60 1.69
CA PHE A 186 6.97 -9.90 1.44
C PHE A 186 6.12 -11.05 1.97
N ILE A 187 6.12 -12.16 1.22
CA ILE A 187 5.45 -13.40 1.58
C ILE A 187 6.45 -14.56 1.49
N LEU A 188 6.42 -15.45 2.48
CA LEU A 188 7.21 -16.68 2.47
C LEU A 188 6.75 -17.64 1.37
N ALA A 189 7.69 -18.07 0.54
CA ALA A 189 7.45 -18.95 -0.61
C ALA A 189 8.18 -20.30 -0.52
N SER A 190 9.16 -20.44 0.37
CA SER A 190 9.81 -21.72 0.67
C SER A 190 8.87 -22.67 1.43
N PRO A 191 9.07 -24.00 1.34
CA PRO A 191 8.30 -24.98 2.11
C PRO A 191 8.36 -24.74 3.63
N GLU A 192 7.34 -25.18 4.35
CA GLU A 192 7.35 -25.22 5.82
C GLU A 192 8.53 -26.06 6.33
N GLY A 193 9.15 -25.61 7.43
CA GLY A 193 10.35 -26.24 7.98
C GLY A 193 11.66 -25.87 7.29
N THR A 194 11.63 -25.03 6.25
CA THR A 194 12.86 -24.45 5.67
C THR A 194 13.59 -23.64 6.74
N PRO A 195 14.90 -23.85 6.98
CA PRO A 195 15.68 -23.03 7.90
C PRO A 195 15.59 -21.54 7.55
N ALA A 196 15.49 -20.67 8.57
CA ALA A 196 15.24 -19.23 8.39
C ALA A 196 16.26 -18.53 7.47
N ASP A 197 17.51 -18.98 7.48
CA ASP A 197 18.59 -18.48 6.62
C ASP A 197 18.50 -18.96 5.16
N GLN A 198 17.67 -19.97 4.89
CA GLN A 198 17.41 -20.55 3.57
C GLN A 198 16.01 -20.21 3.05
N GLU A 199 15.21 -19.49 3.82
CA GLU A 199 13.86 -19.10 3.42
C GLU A 199 13.88 -18.22 2.17
N LYS A 200 12.92 -18.48 1.28
CA LYS A 200 12.71 -17.68 0.09
C LYS A 200 11.49 -16.80 0.31
N TRP A 201 11.73 -15.50 0.27
CA TRP A 201 10.69 -14.48 0.32
C TRP A 201 10.44 -13.95 -1.08
N ILE A 202 9.18 -13.66 -1.38
CA ILE A 202 8.78 -13.01 -2.63
C ILE A 202 8.07 -11.71 -2.31
N VAL A 203 8.23 -10.71 -3.18
CA VAL A 203 7.44 -9.48 -3.09
C VAL A 203 6.05 -9.73 -3.65
N GLY A 204 5.01 -9.39 -2.87
CA GLY A 204 3.62 -9.41 -3.30
C GLY A 204 3.12 -8.04 -3.79
N GLU A 205 3.62 -6.96 -3.21
CA GLU A 205 3.23 -5.58 -3.57
C GLU A 205 4.35 -4.58 -3.27
N PHE A 206 4.49 -3.58 -4.14
CA PHE A 206 5.14 -2.31 -3.85
C PHE A 206 4.07 -1.22 -3.74
N ASN A 207 4.22 -0.33 -2.78
CA ASN A 207 3.32 0.80 -2.62
C ASN A 207 4.09 2.09 -2.35
N CYS A 208 3.88 3.11 -3.17
CA CYS A 208 4.44 4.45 -3.00
C CYS A 208 3.34 5.53 -3.14
N SER A 209 2.07 5.12 -3.09
CA SER A 209 0.91 5.98 -3.28
C SER A 209 0.04 5.92 -2.03
N CYS A 210 -0.03 7.02 -1.28
CA CYS A 210 -0.79 7.11 -0.02
C CYS A 210 -0.32 6.14 1.08
N VAL A 211 0.97 5.82 1.13
CA VAL A 211 1.57 5.02 2.21
C VAL A 211 1.51 5.80 3.52
N GLY A 212 0.96 5.20 4.57
CA GLY A 212 0.76 5.83 5.87
C GLY A 212 1.77 5.42 6.93
N ILE A 213 2.11 6.33 7.84
CA ILE A 213 2.80 5.96 9.09
C ILE A 213 1.76 5.34 10.02
N SER A 214 1.88 4.03 10.28
CA SER A 214 0.87 3.28 11.03
C SER A 214 0.73 3.77 12.48
N ARG A 215 1.82 4.27 13.07
CA ARG A 215 1.79 4.87 14.41
C ARG A 215 1.14 6.25 14.48
N CYS A 216 0.75 6.84 13.35
CA CYS A 216 -0.04 8.08 13.32
C CYS A 216 -1.55 7.84 13.22
N LEU A 217 -2.03 6.58 13.23
CA LEU A 217 -3.44 6.24 13.07
C LEU A 217 -4.36 6.77 14.19
N ALA A 218 -3.80 7.22 15.32
CA ALA A 218 -4.58 7.89 16.37
C ALA A 218 -5.07 9.29 15.94
N ALA A 219 -4.38 9.95 15.01
CA ALA A 219 -4.79 11.24 14.44
C ALA A 219 -5.80 11.12 13.30
N TYR A 220 -6.21 9.90 12.94
CA TYR A 220 -7.15 9.63 11.86
C TYR A 220 -8.60 9.67 12.36
N CYS A 221 -9.44 10.52 11.75
CA CYS A 221 -10.85 10.65 12.10
C CYS A 221 -11.66 9.41 11.74
N LYS A 222 -12.48 8.97 12.68
CA LYS A 222 -13.41 7.84 12.55
C LYS A 222 -14.76 8.24 13.14
N ASP A 223 -15.78 7.41 12.93
CA ASP A 223 -17.11 7.66 13.49
C ASP A 223 -17.08 7.79 15.03
N ASP A 224 -16.21 7.03 15.70
CA ASP A 224 -16.01 7.06 17.16
C ASP A 224 -15.00 8.11 17.64
N THR A 225 -14.11 8.58 16.77
CA THR A 225 -13.14 9.65 17.04
C THR A 225 -13.20 10.76 15.98
N PRO A 226 -14.34 11.48 15.82
CA PRO A 226 -14.55 12.39 14.69
C PRO A 226 -13.67 13.63 14.75
N ASN A 227 -13.12 13.96 15.92
CA ASN A 227 -12.27 15.13 16.12
C ASN A 227 -10.77 14.79 16.19
N ALA A 228 -10.38 13.55 15.88
CA ALA A 228 -9.00 13.10 15.94
C ALA A 228 -8.04 14.01 15.17
N CYS A 229 -6.87 14.27 15.75
CA CYS A 229 -5.91 15.23 15.26
C CYS A 229 -4.49 14.87 15.70
N TYR A 230 -3.51 15.69 15.30
CA TYR A 230 -2.09 15.44 15.55
C TYR A 230 -1.77 15.16 17.03
N THR A 231 -2.45 15.82 17.97
CA THR A 231 -2.18 15.64 19.41
C THR A 231 -2.74 14.35 20.00
N ASP A 232 -3.52 13.59 19.24
CA ASP A 232 -3.99 12.26 19.64
C ASP A 232 -2.93 11.18 19.38
N ILE A 233 -1.87 11.50 18.64
CA ILE A 233 -0.70 10.61 18.50
C ILE A 233 0.07 10.61 19.81
N SER A 234 0.34 9.42 20.35
CA SER A 234 1.08 9.32 21.60
C SER A 234 2.50 9.88 21.46
N PRO A 235 3.07 10.48 22.51
CA PRO A 235 4.46 10.95 22.47
C PRO A 235 5.47 9.84 22.14
N GLU A 236 5.17 8.59 22.52
CA GLU A 236 6.00 7.44 22.18
C GLU A 236 5.94 7.13 20.68
N ASP A 237 4.73 7.07 20.11
CA ASP A 237 4.53 6.82 18.68
C ASP A 237 5.13 7.91 17.79
N LEU A 238 5.02 9.17 18.22
CA LEU A 238 5.69 10.30 17.56
C LEU A 238 7.21 10.10 17.54
N ARG A 239 7.80 9.89 18.72
CA ARG A 239 9.26 9.85 18.89
C ARG A 239 9.90 8.61 18.26
N GLU A 240 9.31 7.43 18.47
CA GLU A 240 9.90 6.14 18.05
C GLU A 240 9.77 5.90 16.53
N GLU A 241 8.69 6.41 15.92
CA GLU A 241 8.38 6.12 14.52
C GLU A 241 8.22 7.40 13.69
N ALA A 242 7.20 8.21 13.98
CA ALA A 242 6.77 9.25 13.03
C ALA A 242 7.83 10.34 12.79
N GLU A 243 8.41 10.89 13.86
CA GLU A 243 9.43 11.93 13.79
C GLU A 243 10.76 11.38 13.25
N ARG A 244 11.09 10.14 13.59
CA ARG A 244 12.30 9.46 13.07
C ARG A 244 12.20 9.23 11.58
N TYR A 245 11.04 8.74 11.10
CA TYR A 245 10.77 8.54 9.67
C TYR A 245 10.79 9.87 8.93
N GLY A 246 10.08 10.87 9.46
CA GLY A 246 10.08 12.23 8.90
C GLY A 246 11.49 12.81 8.80
N THR A 247 12.28 12.71 9.85
CA THR A 247 13.66 13.22 9.88
C THR A 247 14.53 12.59 8.80
N LEU A 248 14.52 11.26 8.66
CA LEU A 248 15.29 10.60 7.60
C LEU A 248 14.77 10.98 6.21
N MET A 249 13.45 11.13 6.07
CA MET A 249 12.84 11.59 4.82
C MET A 249 13.32 12.98 4.42
N GLY A 250 13.38 13.91 5.38
CA GLY A 250 13.94 15.24 5.16
C GLY A 250 15.41 15.19 4.74
N GLN A 251 16.23 14.36 5.39
CA GLN A 251 17.64 14.18 5.05
C GLN A 251 17.82 13.62 3.63
N LYS A 252 17.06 12.59 3.26
CA LYS A 252 17.09 11.99 1.92
C LYS A 252 16.57 12.95 0.86
N ALA A 253 15.46 13.64 1.12
CA ALA A 253 14.94 14.67 0.23
C ALA A 253 15.95 15.80 -0.01
N PHE A 254 16.62 16.27 1.04
CA PHE A 254 17.68 17.27 0.90
C PHE A 254 18.79 16.81 -0.03
N GLY A 255 19.22 15.54 0.08
CA GLY A 255 20.24 14.96 -0.79
C GLY A 255 19.80 14.77 -2.24
N ILE A 256 18.50 14.60 -2.50
CA ILE A 256 17.94 14.45 -3.86
C ILE A 256 17.82 15.80 -4.58
N LEU A 257 17.59 16.89 -3.83
CA LEU A 257 17.36 18.21 -4.42
C LEU A 257 18.69 18.86 -4.84
N GLU A 258 19.01 18.81 -6.14
CA GLU A 258 20.03 19.65 -6.76
C GLU A 258 19.39 20.97 -7.26
N GLN A 259 19.95 22.13 -6.85
CA GLN A 259 19.51 23.51 -7.17
C GLN A 259 18.05 23.65 -7.64
N ALA A 260 17.10 23.56 -6.70
CA ALA A 260 15.70 23.81 -7.00
C ALA A 260 15.46 25.23 -7.52
N ALA A 261 14.56 25.35 -8.49
CA ALA A 261 14.10 26.61 -9.06
C ALA A 261 13.44 27.52 -8.00
N ASN A 262 13.15 28.75 -8.41
CA ASN A 262 12.48 29.75 -7.59
C ASN A 262 11.20 29.20 -6.91
N PRO A 263 10.80 29.78 -5.77
CA PRO A 263 9.60 29.36 -5.04
C PRO A 263 8.36 29.39 -5.93
N VAL A 264 7.54 28.35 -5.85
CA VAL A 264 6.20 28.34 -6.48
C VAL A 264 5.26 29.19 -5.63
N ASP A 265 4.57 30.14 -6.26
CA ASP A 265 3.54 30.94 -5.59
C ASP A 265 2.25 30.13 -5.48
N VAL A 266 1.95 29.65 -4.27
CA VAL A 266 0.75 28.86 -3.97
C VAL A 266 -0.41 29.72 -3.46
N SER A 267 -0.30 31.05 -3.47
CA SER A 267 -1.33 31.95 -2.93
C SER A 267 -2.67 31.85 -3.65
N SER A 268 -2.64 31.40 -4.91
CA SER A 268 -3.84 31.16 -5.70
C SER A 268 -4.58 29.88 -5.25
N LEU A 269 -3.91 28.89 -4.67
CA LEU A 269 -4.49 27.59 -4.35
C LEU A 269 -5.51 27.68 -3.21
N GLN A 270 -6.57 26.86 -3.30
CA GLN A 270 -7.56 26.78 -2.24
C GLN A 270 -6.94 26.20 -0.96
N LYS A 271 -7.06 26.95 0.15
CA LYS A 271 -6.72 26.46 1.48
C LYS A 271 -7.95 25.79 2.10
N VAL A 272 -7.87 24.47 2.31
CA VAL A 272 -8.95 23.68 2.94
C VAL A 272 -8.67 23.36 4.40
N ALA A 273 -7.41 23.26 4.81
CA ALA A 273 -7.08 22.95 6.20
C ALA A 273 -7.33 24.14 7.14
N THR A 274 -7.92 23.85 8.30
CA THR A 274 -8.34 24.86 9.28
C THR A 274 -7.16 25.42 10.08
N ASP A 275 -6.16 24.59 10.35
CA ASP A 275 -4.95 24.94 11.09
C ASP A 275 -3.75 24.12 10.60
N LYS A 276 -2.61 24.29 11.26
CA LYS A 276 -1.37 23.52 11.02
C LYS A 276 -0.84 22.94 12.33
N LEU A 277 -1.74 22.40 13.16
CA LEU A 277 -1.40 21.87 14.48
C LEU A 277 -0.23 20.87 14.40
N GLY A 278 0.80 21.10 15.23
CA GLY A 278 2.02 20.28 15.26
C GLY A 278 3.10 20.64 14.23
N LEU A 279 2.80 21.51 13.26
CA LEU A 279 3.80 21.93 12.27
C LEU A 279 4.85 22.85 12.92
N LEU A 280 6.12 22.54 12.70
CA LEU A 280 7.23 23.36 13.15
C LEU A 280 7.27 24.71 12.43
N ARG A 281 7.95 25.68 13.06
CA ARG A 281 8.21 26.97 12.45
C ARG A 281 9.12 26.76 11.23
N GLN A 282 8.70 27.34 10.10
CA GLN A 282 9.50 27.33 8.88
C GLN A 282 10.85 28.05 9.11
N PRO A 283 11.96 27.55 8.56
CA PRO A 283 13.25 28.24 8.64
C PRO A 283 13.15 29.64 8.01
N ALA A 284 13.83 30.63 8.59
CA ALA A 284 13.85 31.99 8.04
C ALA A 284 14.55 32.05 6.67
N SER A 285 15.59 31.21 6.50
CA SER A 285 16.38 31.09 5.28
C SER A 285 16.50 29.60 4.92
N PRO A 286 15.44 29.00 4.34
CA PRO A 286 15.45 27.58 4.02
C PRO A 286 16.38 27.29 2.83
N SER A 287 17.12 26.19 2.89
CA SER A 287 18.01 25.77 1.79
C SER A 287 17.21 25.41 0.53
N PHE A 288 16.05 24.78 0.72
CA PHE A 288 15.10 24.47 -0.34
C PHE A 288 13.67 24.78 0.12
N LYS A 289 12.80 25.05 -0.85
CA LYS A 289 11.37 25.21 -0.61
C LYS A 289 10.63 24.04 -1.22
N THR A 290 9.96 23.26 -0.39
CA THR A 290 9.22 22.07 -0.76
C THR A 290 7.74 22.27 -0.47
N ALA A 291 6.91 21.42 -1.08
CA ALA A 291 5.51 21.32 -0.75
C ALA A 291 5.11 19.84 -0.60
N LEU A 292 4.25 19.56 0.37
CA LEU A 292 3.55 18.29 0.52
C LEU A 292 2.12 18.48 -0.02
N ALA A 293 1.88 17.90 -1.19
CA ALA A 293 0.57 17.91 -1.84
C ALA A 293 -0.34 16.81 -1.27
N GLN A 294 -1.54 17.20 -0.84
CA GLN A 294 -2.53 16.31 -0.25
C GLN A 294 -3.80 16.31 -1.09
N ILE A 295 -4.30 15.14 -1.50
CA ILE A 295 -5.59 15.06 -2.17
C ILE A 295 -6.70 15.40 -1.18
N TYR A 296 -7.63 16.26 -1.59
CA TYR A 296 -8.82 16.63 -0.83
C TYR A 296 -10.07 16.46 -1.69
N VAL A 297 -10.98 15.59 -1.25
CA VAL A 297 -12.25 15.29 -1.94
C VAL A 297 -13.38 16.05 -1.23
N ARG A 298 -13.89 17.13 -1.84
CA ARG A 298 -14.87 18.04 -1.20
C ARG A 298 -16.14 17.34 -0.69
N SER A 299 -16.58 16.28 -1.36
CA SER A 299 -17.78 15.53 -0.99
C SER A 299 -17.57 14.58 0.20
N GLN A 300 -16.33 14.39 0.66
CA GLN A 300 -15.98 13.47 1.74
C GLN A 300 -15.77 14.24 3.05
N PRO A 301 -16.19 13.68 4.20
CA PRO A 301 -15.86 14.26 5.51
C PRO A 301 -14.36 14.55 5.62
N TYR A 302 -14.03 15.77 6.06
CA TYR A 302 -12.66 16.28 6.19
C TYR A 302 -11.79 16.20 4.92
N GLY A 303 -12.36 15.86 3.76
CA GLY A 303 -11.63 15.68 2.50
C GLY A 303 -11.19 14.25 2.19
N GLY A 304 -11.54 13.26 3.01
CA GLY A 304 -11.21 11.85 2.77
C GLY A 304 -11.10 10.99 4.03
N SER A 305 -11.09 9.67 3.84
CA SER A 305 -10.98 8.66 4.92
C SER A 305 -9.55 8.47 5.44
N ASP A 306 -8.65 9.43 5.21
CA ASP A 306 -7.26 9.41 5.68
C ASP A 306 -6.92 10.72 6.40
N LYS A 307 -7.94 11.48 6.81
CA LYS A 307 -7.79 12.86 7.29
C LYS A 307 -7.94 12.96 8.80
N SER A 308 -7.24 13.93 9.36
CA SER A 308 -7.52 14.50 10.68
C SER A 308 -8.63 15.54 10.59
N SER A 309 -9.13 15.98 11.74
CA SER A 309 -10.26 16.90 11.85
C SER A 309 -10.00 18.28 11.23
N ASN A 310 -8.73 18.65 11.03
CA ASN A 310 -8.31 19.87 10.36
C ASN A 310 -8.13 19.73 8.84
N GLY A 311 -8.45 18.58 8.24
CA GLY A 311 -8.38 18.35 6.79
C GLY A 311 -6.98 18.05 6.24
N HIS A 312 -5.97 17.90 7.11
CA HIS A 312 -4.70 17.30 6.73
C HIS A 312 -4.77 15.78 6.75
N ARG A 313 -3.97 15.11 5.93
CA ARG A 313 -3.74 13.67 6.09
C ARG A 313 -3.01 13.43 7.42
N TYR A 314 -3.42 12.40 8.16
CA TYR A 314 -3.08 12.21 9.58
C TYR A 314 -1.57 12.18 9.93
N ASP A 315 -0.69 11.93 8.96
CA ASP A 315 0.76 11.84 9.10
C ASP A 315 1.53 12.89 8.27
N SER A 316 0.82 13.88 7.72
CA SER A 316 1.44 14.98 6.95
C SER A 316 2.41 15.81 7.77
N ILE A 317 2.09 15.99 9.06
CA ILE A 317 2.86 16.82 9.99
C ILE A 317 4.26 16.24 10.23
N PRO A 318 4.43 14.95 10.59
CA PRO A 318 5.75 14.32 10.65
C PRO A 318 6.58 14.46 9.38
N PHE A 319 5.98 14.29 8.19
CA PHE A 319 6.70 14.45 6.92
C PHE A 319 7.18 15.89 6.71
N ALA A 320 6.30 16.87 6.92
CA ALA A 320 6.65 18.28 6.77
C ALA A 320 7.68 18.73 7.82
N ASN A 321 7.56 18.28 9.07
CA ASN A 321 8.53 18.53 10.13
C ASN A 321 9.89 17.91 9.81
N GLY A 322 9.91 16.75 9.17
CA GLY A 322 11.11 16.14 8.60
C GLY A 322 11.88 17.06 7.67
N MET A 323 11.17 17.64 6.70
CA MET A 323 11.75 18.62 5.76
C MET A 323 12.27 19.87 6.49
N ILE A 324 11.51 20.37 7.47
CA ILE A 324 11.87 21.54 8.29
C ILE A 324 13.14 21.29 9.10
N ASN A 325 13.24 20.13 9.74
CA ASN A 325 14.41 19.72 10.51
C ASN A 325 15.65 19.55 9.64
N ALA A 326 15.49 19.23 8.36
CA ALA A 326 16.57 19.20 7.37
C ALA A 326 16.94 20.59 6.82
N GLY A 327 16.39 21.68 7.37
CA GLY A 327 16.70 23.06 6.98
C GLY A 327 15.94 23.55 5.74
N MET A 328 14.89 22.84 5.31
CA MET A 328 14.03 23.24 4.19
C MET A 328 12.73 23.88 4.70
N SER A 329 12.02 24.63 3.87
CA SER A 329 10.62 24.97 4.17
C SER A 329 9.70 23.95 3.53
N CYS A 330 8.61 23.58 4.19
CA CYS A 330 7.61 22.68 3.63
C CYS A 330 6.21 23.28 3.74
N GLN A 331 5.60 23.55 2.59
CA GLN A 331 4.22 24.02 2.50
C GLN A 331 3.27 22.83 2.40
N LEU A 332 2.26 22.80 3.26
CA LEU A 332 1.15 21.86 3.12
C LEU A 332 0.15 22.47 2.13
N ILE A 333 -0.01 21.83 0.97
CA ILE A 333 -0.96 22.26 -0.08
C ILE A 333 -1.96 21.15 -0.36
N HIS A 334 -3.10 21.52 -0.92
CA HIS A 334 -4.17 20.59 -1.23
C HIS A 334 -4.47 20.59 -2.72
N TYR A 335 -4.45 19.40 -3.31
CA TYR A 335 -5.01 19.17 -4.63
C TYR A 335 -6.51 18.95 -4.47
N VAL A 336 -7.27 19.86 -5.06
CA VAL A 336 -8.73 19.84 -5.12
C VAL A 336 -9.10 19.66 -6.58
N HIS A 337 -9.87 18.61 -6.91
CA HIS A 337 -10.10 18.23 -8.30
C HIS A 337 -10.73 19.35 -9.14
N GLU A 338 -11.63 20.12 -8.54
CA GLU A 338 -12.30 21.25 -9.19
C GLU A 338 -11.32 22.38 -9.58
N ASP A 339 -10.17 22.44 -8.92
CA ASP A 339 -9.11 23.42 -9.18
C ASP A 339 -7.96 22.79 -9.98
N HIS A 340 -8.18 21.64 -10.66
CA HIS A 340 -7.13 20.86 -11.34
C HIS A 340 -6.21 21.72 -12.21
N TYR A 341 -6.77 22.50 -13.15
CA TYR A 341 -5.98 23.33 -14.04
C TYR A 341 -5.14 24.36 -13.29
N LYS A 342 -5.75 25.02 -12.29
CA LYS A 342 -5.10 26.03 -11.46
C LYS A 342 -3.97 25.47 -10.58
N PHE A 343 -4.05 24.19 -10.22
CA PHE A 343 -2.99 23.52 -9.44
C PHE A 343 -1.72 23.29 -10.27
N PHE A 344 -1.86 23.12 -11.59
CA PHE A 344 -0.74 22.84 -12.51
C PHE A 344 -0.26 24.08 -13.28
N GLU A 345 -0.85 25.26 -13.04
CA GLU A 345 -0.35 26.57 -13.47
C GLU A 345 0.80 27.05 -12.60
#